data_AF-A0A7V7VSG4-F1
#
_entry.id   AF-A0A7V7VSG4-F1
#
_cell.length_a   1.000
_cell.length_b   1.000
_cell.length_c   1.000
_cell.angle_alpha   90.00
_cell.angle_beta   90.00
_cell.angle_gamma   90.00
#
_symmetry.space_group_name_H-M   'P 1'
#
loop_
_entity.id
_entity.type
_entity.pdbx_description
1 polymer ?
#
loop_
_entity_poly.entity_id
_entity_poly.type
_entity_poly.pdbx_seq_one_letter_code
_entity_poly.pdbx_strand_id
1 'polypeptide(L)'
;MNLERINKATECIESNEKALKWLRNNHERLVSSGLFTVTVSIDQTFAHTGTGVREAMATISAFAKHNIEKSIEDSIANCINTIAIERDAILREVSSNAE
;
A
#
# COMPACT_ATOMS: atom_id res chain seq x y z
N MET A 1 11.42 -32.61 1.61
CA MET A 1 11.34 -31.26 1.03
C MET A 1 9.89 -31.02 0.71
N ASN A 2 9.24 -30.01 1.27
CA ASN A 2 7.83 -29.77 0.99
C ASN A 2 7.67 -28.91 -0.27
N LEU A 3 7.62 -29.58 -1.43
CA LEU A 3 7.49 -28.92 -2.74
C LEU A 3 6.22 -28.06 -2.86
N GLU A 4 5.11 -28.47 -2.23
CA GLU A 4 3.87 -27.71 -2.26
C GLU A 4 4.00 -26.36 -1.53
N ARG A 5 4.70 -26.35 -0.38
CA ARG A 5 4.97 -25.10 0.36
C ARG A 5 5.93 -24.19 -0.39
N ILE A 6 6.97 -24.75 -1.02
CA ILE A 6 7.92 -23.99 -1.85
C ILE A 6 7.21 -23.36 -3.06
N ASN A 7 6.34 -24.10 -3.74
CA ASN A 7 5.58 -23.58 -4.87
C ASN A 7 4.65 -22.43 -4.45
N LYS A 8 3.90 -22.59 -3.35
CA LYS A 8 3.03 -21.52 -2.81
C LYS A 8 3.83 -20.27 -2.43
N ALA A 9 4.97 -20.43 -1.77
CA ALA A 9 5.86 -19.34 -1.43
C ALA A 9 6.38 -18.62 -2.69
N THR A 10 6.73 -19.38 -3.73
CA THR A 10 7.22 -18.85 -5.01
C THR A 10 6.13 -18.05 -5.74
N GLU A 11 4.90 -18.58 -5.83
CA GLU A 11 3.75 -17.86 -6.39
C GLU A 11 3.45 -16.56 -5.64
N CYS A 12 3.54 -16.61 -4.30
CA CYS A 12 3.39 -15.43 -3.43
C CYS A 12 4.46 -14.37 -3.71
N ILE A 13 5.73 -14.78 -3.86
CA ILE A 13 6.84 -13.89 -4.24
C ILE A 13 6.57 -13.24 -5.59
N GLU A 14 6.23 -14.02 -6.63
CA GLU A 14 5.98 -13.47 -7.97
C GLU A 14 4.84 -12.45 -7.98
N SER A 15 3.74 -12.74 -7.27
CA SER A 15 2.60 -11.84 -7.15
C SER A 15 3.01 -10.53 -6.48
N ASN A 16 3.75 -10.60 -5.37
CA ASN A 16 4.24 -9.43 -4.64
C ASN A 16 5.29 -8.64 -5.44
N GLU A 17 6.15 -9.29 -6.22
CA GLU A 17 7.12 -8.61 -7.10
C GLU A 17 6.41 -7.83 -8.22
N LYS A 18 5.36 -8.41 -8.82
CA LYS A 18 4.52 -7.72 -9.82
C LYS A 18 3.80 -6.52 -9.19
N ALA A 19 3.21 -6.70 -8.01
CA ALA A 19 2.54 -5.64 -7.26
C ALA A 19 3.53 -4.51 -6.89
N LEU A 20 4.69 -4.85 -6.36
CA LEU A 20 5.76 -3.91 -6.00
C LEU A 20 6.24 -3.11 -7.21
N LYS A 21 6.47 -3.77 -8.35
CA LYS A 21 6.86 -3.11 -9.60
C LYS A 21 5.78 -2.13 -10.06
N TRP A 22 4.51 -2.53 -10.02
CA TRP A 22 3.41 -1.65 -10.39
C TRP A 22 3.30 -0.45 -9.45
N LEU A 23 3.37 -0.66 -8.13
CA LEU A 23 3.31 0.41 -7.13
C LEU A 23 4.45 1.41 -7.31
N ARG A 24 5.69 0.95 -7.53
CA ARG A 24 6.83 1.84 -7.78
C ARG A 24 6.71 2.63 -9.08
N ASN A 25 6.31 1.97 -10.16
CA ASN A 25 6.15 2.62 -11.46
C ASN A 25 5.02 3.66 -11.48
N ASN A 26 4.02 3.48 -10.63
CA ASN A 26 2.87 4.39 -10.54
C ASN A 26 2.92 5.27 -9.28
N HIS A 27 3.96 5.19 -8.45
CA HIS A 27 4.03 5.86 -7.15
C HIS A 27 3.75 7.36 -7.27
N GLU A 28 4.54 8.03 -8.12
CA GLU A 28 4.41 9.47 -8.34
C GLU A 28 3.02 9.82 -8.86
N ARG A 29 2.45 9.04 -9.79
CA ARG A 29 1.08 9.23 -10.27
C ARG A 29 0.04 9.01 -9.17
N LEU A 30 0.19 8.01 -8.30
CA LEU A 30 -0.77 7.73 -7.24
C LEU A 30 -0.77 8.83 -6.17
N VAL A 31 0.41 9.34 -5.82
CA VAL A 31 0.59 10.44 -4.84
C VAL A 31 0.17 11.80 -5.43
N SER A 32 0.45 12.03 -6.72
CA SER A 32 0.21 13.34 -7.38
C SER A 32 -1.16 13.47 -8.03
N SER A 33 -1.77 12.37 -8.51
CA SER A 33 -2.91 12.44 -9.43
C SER A 33 -4.15 13.09 -8.83
N GLY A 34 -4.27 13.17 -7.50
CA GLY A 34 -5.52 13.57 -6.86
C GLY A 34 -6.71 12.69 -7.29
N LEU A 35 -6.46 11.52 -7.92
CA LEU A 35 -7.50 10.56 -8.32
C LEU A 35 -8.24 10.01 -7.10
N PHE A 36 -7.55 9.97 -5.97
CA PHE A 36 -8.18 9.89 -4.67
C PHE A 36 -8.68 11.28 -4.26
N THR A 37 -9.66 11.79 -5.00
CA THR A 37 -10.43 12.93 -4.55
C THR A 37 -11.15 12.46 -3.30
N VAL A 38 -10.66 12.84 -2.13
CA VAL A 38 -11.37 12.58 -0.89
C VAL A 38 -12.57 13.50 -0.92
N THR A 39 -13.71 12.96 -1.34
CA THR A 39 -14.99 13.67 -1.34
C THR A 39 -15.42 13.83 0.11
N VAL A 40 -15.05 14.96 0.70
CA VAL A 40 -15.55 15.35 2.02
C VAL A 40 -16.95 15.90 1.82
N SER A 41 -17.97 15.06 2.03
CA SER A 41 -19.36 15.54 2.12
C SER A 41 -19.56 16.21 3.47
N ILE A 42 -19.70 17.54 3.46
CA ILE A 42 -20.16 18.30 4.62
C ILE A 42 -21.69 18.31 4.59
N ASP A 43 -22.32 18.06 5.74
CA ASP A 43 -23.77 18.13 5.93
C ASP A 43 -24.33 19.48 5.44
N GLN A 44 -25.46 19.46 4.74
CA GLN A 44 -26.10 20.66 4.18
C GLN A 44 -26.49 21.71 5.24
N THR A 45 -26.59 21.31 6.51
CA THR A 45 -26.89 22.21 7.63
C THR A 45 -25.69 22.99 8.16
N PHE A 46 -24.47 22.68 7.69
CA PHE A 46 -23.26 23.42 8.08
C PHE A 46 -23.28 24.84 7.49
N ALA A 47 -22.68 25.85 8.14
CA ALA A 47 -22.69 27.21 7.58
C ALA A 47 -21.65 27.36 6.46
N HIS A 48 -22.04 27.12 5.20
CA HIS A 48 -21.15 26.97 4.02
C HIS A 48 -20.34 28.22 3.64
N THR A 49 -20.50 29.35 4.33
CA THR A 49 -19.96 30.66 3.93
C THR A 49 -18.89 31.21 4.88
N GLY A 50 -18.57 30.50 5.98
CA GLY A 50 -17.55 30.93 6.93
C GLY A 50 -16.12 30.58 6.50
N THR A 51 -15.15 31.46 6.76
CA THR A 51 -13.71 31.20 6.56
C THR A 51 -13.25 29.92 7.24
N GLY A 52 -13.78 29.61 8.43
CA GLY A 52 -13.47 28.37 9.17
C GLY A 52 -13.89 27.08 8.45
N VAL A 53 -14.94 27.10 7.62
CA VAL A 53 -15.35 25.93 6.84
C VAL A 53 -14.35 25.65 5.71
N ARG A 54 -13.86 26.71 5.06
CA ARG A 54 -12.83 26.60 4.02
C ARG A 54 -11.52 26.10 4.59
N GLU A 55 -11.12 26.58 5.77
CA GLU A 55 -9.92 26.14 6.48
C GLU A 55 -10.03 24.68 6.94
N ALA A 56 -11.19 24.27 7.47
CA ALA A 56 -11.45 22.88 7.83
C ALA A 56 -11.39 21.96 6.61
N MET A 57 -12.02 22.33 5.49
CA MET A 57 -11.95 21.57 4.24
C MET A 57 -10.52 21.41 3.72
N ALA A 58 -9.74 22.50 3.70
CA ALA A 58 -8.34 22.45 3.28
C ALA A 58 -7.52 21.51 4.17
N THR A 59 -7.76 21.54 5.48
CA THR A 59 -7.08 20.68 6.45
C THR A 59 -7.45 19.21 6.25
N ILE A 60 -8.73 18.89 6.07
CA ILE A 60 -9.21 17.52 5.85
C ILE A 60 -8.67 16.98 4.52
N SER A 61 -8.69 17.78 3.44
CA SER A 61 -8.12 17.38 2.15
C SER A 61 -6.61 17.11 2.24
N ALA A 62 -5.86 17.95 2.97
CA ALA A 62 -4.42 17.75 3.19
C ALA A 62 -4.14 16.47 4.00
N PHE A 63 -4.89 16.25 5.09
CA PHE A 63 -4.78 15.05 5.91
C PHE A 63 -5.07 13.78 5.09
N ALA A 64 -6.11 13.82 4.27
CA ALA A 64 -6.49 12.69 3.45
C ALA A 64 -5.43 12.38 2.38
N LYS A 65 -4.88 13.40 1.72
CA LYS A 65 -3.75 13.25 0.78
C LYS A 65 -2.54 12.59 1.45
N HIS A 66 -2.16 13.05 2.63
CA HIS A 66 -1.04 12.48 3.39
C HIS A 66 -1.28 11.00 3.75
N ASN A 67 -2.50 10.62 4.12
CA ASN A 67 -2.81 9.22 4.42
C ASN A 67 -2.77 8.31 3.19
N ILE A 68 -3.10 8.82 2.01
CA ILE A 68 -2.98 8.06 0.76
C ILE A 68 -1.51 7.77 0.45
N GLU A 69 -0.65 8.79 0.56
CA GLU A 69 0.80 8.64 0.39
C GLU A 69 1.36 7.60 1.36
N LYS A 70 1.05 7.75 2.65
CA LYS A 70 1.43 6.76 3.67
C LYS A 70 0.92 5.36 3.37
N SER A 71 -0.33 5.21 2.93
CA SER A 71 -0.91 3.90 2.59
C SER A 71 -0.17 3.22 1.42
N ILE A 72 0.26 3.99 0.43
CA ILE A 72 1.07 3.49 -0.69
C ILE A 72 2.45 3.07 -0.20
N GLU A 73 3.11 3.88 0.63
CA GLU A 73 4.40 3.55 1.24
C GLU A 73 4.33 2.29 2.10
N ASP A 74 3.31 2.18 2.96
CA ASP A 74 3.04 1.01 3.80
C ASP A 74 2.80 -0.24 2.93
N SER A 75 2.09 -0.10 1.81
CA SER A 75 1.86 -1.19 0.85
C SER A 75 3.16 -1.65 0.18
N ILE A 76 4.03 -0.72 -0.20
CA ILE A 76 5.37 -1.02 -0.75
C ILE A 76 6.21 -1.77 0.28
N ALA A 77 6.25 -1.29 1.52
CA ALA A 77 6.98 -1.93 2.61
C ALA A 77 6.46 -3.34 2.88
N ASN A 78 5.13 -3.52 2.86
CA ASN A 78 4.51 -4.82 3.05
C ASN A 78 4.87 -5.83 1.95
N CYS A 79 4.88 -5.41 0.68
CA CYS A 79 5.33 -6.28 -0.42
C CYS A 79 6.79 -6.70 -0.23
N ILE A 80 7.68 -5.77 0.14
CA ILE A 80 9.10 -6.06 0.39
C ILE A 80 9.26 -7.06 1.53
N ASN A 81 8.58 -6.83 2.66
CA ASN A 81 8.63 -7.70 3.83
C ASN A 81 8.09 -9.10 3.51
N THR A 82 6.97 -9.18 2.79
CA THR A 82 6.37 -10.45 2.41
C THR A 82 7.31 -11.27 1.51
N ILE A 83 7.94 -10.63 0.51
CA ILE A 83 8.94 -11.30 -0.33
C ILE A 83 10.10 -11.83 0.50
N ALA A 84 10.61 -11.06 1.46
CA ALA A 84 11.72 -11.48 2.32
C ALA A 84 11.33 -12.69 3.19
N ILE A 85 10.13 -12.68 3.79
CA ILE A 85 9.61 -13.77 4.62
C ILE A 85 9.48 -15.06 3.80
N GLU A 86 8.90 -14.97 2.60
CA GLU A 86 8.68 -16.14 1.74
C GLU A 86 10.02 -16.71 1.21
N ARG A 87 10.99 -15.84 0.87
CA ARG A 87 12.34 -16.29 0.48
C ARG A 87 13.03 -17.03 1.63
N ASP A 88 12.94 -16.51 2.84
CA ASP A 88 13.50 -17.16 4.03
C ASP A 88 12.79 -18.49 4.33
N ALA A 89 11.48 -18.57 4.14
CA ALA A 89 10.72 -19.81 4.28
C ALA A 89 11.20 -20.89 3.28
N ILE A 90 11.43 -20.51 2.01
CA ILE A 90 11.99 -21.43 1.00
C ILE A 90 13.39 -21.90 1.43
N LEU A 91 14.27 -21.00 1.85
CA LEU A 91 15.63 -21.36 2.27
C LEU A 91 15.64 -22.32 3.47
N ARG A 92 14.75 -22.12 4.44
CA ARG A 92 14.59 -23.04 5.57
C ARG A 92 14.10 -24.42 5.14
N GLU A 93 13.13 -24.51 4.23
CA GLU A 93 12.62 -25.77 3.72
C GLU A 93 13.65 -26.55 2.88
N VAL A 94 14.53 -25.84 2.16
CA VAL A 94 15.64 -26.44 1.41
C VAL A 94 16.74 -26.93 2.36
N SER A 95 17.09 -26.14 3.37
CA SER A 95 18.17 -26.45 4.32
C SER A 95 17.81 -27.59 5.27
N SER A 96 16.57 -27.61 5.78
CA SER A 96 16.01 -28.67 6.65
C SER A 96 16.00 -30.05 5.99
N ASN A 97 16.13 -30.09 4.67
CA ASN A 97 16.04 -31.29 3.88
C ASN A 97 17.38 -31.73 3.27
N ALA A 98 18.46 -31.04 3.60
CA ALA A 98 19.83 -31.38 3.28
C ALA A 98 20.56 -32.10 4.46
N GLU A 99 19.91 -32.19 5.61
CA GLU A 99 20.24 -33.07 6.75
C GLU A 99 19.49 -34.41 6.64
#